data_AF-A0A9W6TWM4-F1
#
_entry.id   AF-A0A9W6TWM4-F1
#
_cell.length_a   1.000
_cell.length_b   1.000
_cell.length_c   1.000
_cell.angle_alpha   90.00
_cell.angle_beta   90.00
_cell.angle_gamma   90.00
#
_symmetry.space_group_name_H-M   'P 1'
#
loop_
_entity.id
_entity.type
_entity.pdbx_description
1 polymer ?
#
loop_
_entity_poly.entity_id
_entity_poly.type
_entity_poly.pdbx_seq_one_letter_code
_entity_poly.pdbx_strand_id
1 'polypeptide(L)'
;MGIAPAGNEELAAQREADVYARLIALGLQRQDTELAFVPTLNGERADPNATGSILNLRMNNWSMGDISAALSRGLVDNLFDMIPAELQPLVPVQPYVAAFALAQRHQC
;
A
#
# COMPACT_ATOMS: atom_id res chain seq x y z
N MET A 1 -8.47 -14.99 -33.71
CA MET A 1 -7.66 -14.45 -32.59
C MET A 1 -7.34 -13.01 -32.95
N GLY A 2 -8.10 -12.04 -32.43
CA GLY A 2 -7.88 -10.62 -32.70
C GLY A 2 -6.84 -10.09 -31.72
N ILE A 3 -5.71 -9.61 -32.24
CA ILE A 3 -4.70 -8.90 -31.45
C ILE A 3 -5.28 -7.52 -31.17
N ALA A 4 -5.64 -7.24 -29.92
CA ALA A 4 -5.97 -5.88 -29.51
C ALA A 4 -4.75 -4.98 -29.77
N PRO A 5 -4.92 -3.75 -30.28
CA PRO A 5 -3.78 -2.91 -30.63
C PRO A 5 -3.01 -2.52 -29.36
N ALA A 6 -1.73 -2.91 -29.29
CA ALA A 6 -0.80 -2.66 -28.18
C ALA A 6 -0.76 -1.19 -27.70
N GLY A 7 -1.16 -0.24 -28.54
CA GLY A 7 -1.26 1.18 -28.17
C GLY A 7 -2.34 1.51 -27.14
N ASN A 8 -3.34 0.66 -26.93
CA ASN A 8 -4.39 0.92 -25.93
C ASN A 8 -3.96 0.50 -24.51
N GLU A 9 -3.14 -0.54 -24.39
CA GLU A 9 -2.64 -1.06 -23.10
C GLU A 9 -1.55 -0.16 -22.53
N GLU A 10 -0.59 0.28 -23.35
CA GLU A 10 0.47 1.23 -22.95
C GLU A 10 -0.13 2.56 -22.45
N LEU A 11 -1.14 3.06 -23.16
CA LEU A 11 -1.82 4.31 -22.79
C LEU A 11 -2.63 4.16 -21.49
N ALA A 12 -3.18 2.97 -21.23
CA ALA A 12 -3.87 2.67 -19.98
C ALA A 12 -2.89 2.60 -18.81
N ALA A 13 -1.75 1.93 -18.99
CA ALA A 13 -0.68 1.85 -18.00
C ALA A 13 -0.12 3.25 -17.67
N GLN A 14 0.07 4.11 -18.67
CA GLN A 14 0.51 5.49 -18.44
C GLN A 14 -0.51 6.29 -17.63
N ARG A 15 -1.81 6.20 -17.96
CA ARG A 15 -2.86 6.88 -17.19
C ARG A 15 -2.91 6.40 -15.75
N GLU A 16 -2.74 5.10 -15.53
CA GLU A 16 -2.67 4.52 -14.20
C GLU A 16 -1.46 5.06 -13.42
N ALA A 17 -0.28 5.10 -14.05
CA ALA A 17 0.92 5.68 -13.45
C ALA A 17 0.73 7.17 -13.07
N ASP A 18 0.10 7.96 -13.95
CA ASP A 18 -0.18 9.38 -13.68
C ASP A 18 -1.14 9.56 -12.48
N VAL A 19 -2.13 8.68 -12.35
CA VAL A 19 -3.04 8.65 -11.20
C VAL A 19 -2.26 8.34 -9.93
N TYR A 20 -1.44 7.29 -9.90
CA TYR A 20 -0.64 6.97 -8.71
C TYR A 20 0.33 8.09 -8.34
N ALA A 21 1.03 8.68 -9.32
CA ALA A 21 1.92 9.80 -9.08
C ALA A 21 1.20 10.98 -8.41
N ARG A 22 -0.02 11.28 -8.87
CA ARG A 22 -0.85 12.34 -8.27
C ARG A 22 -1.33 11.98 -6.87
N LEU A 23 -1.74 10.75 -6.61
CA LEU A 23 -2.14 10.28 -5.28
C LEU A 23 -1.00 10.39 -4.28
N ILE A 24 0.19 9.91 -4.66
CA ILE A 24 1.41 10.00 -3.85
C ILE A 24 1.72 11.47 -3.55
N ALA A 25 1.68 12.35 -4.54
CA ALA A 25 1.93 13.78 -4.34
C ALA A 25 0.94 14.43 -3.35
N LEU A 26 -0.34 14.04 -3.39
CA LEU A 26 -1.34 14.51 -2.44
C LEU A 26 -1.10 13.95 -1.03
N GLY A 27 -0.70 12.68 -0.92
CA GLY A 27 -0.36 12.04 0.35
C GLY A 27 0.85 12.69 1.04
N LEU A 28 1.88 13.03 0.27
CA LEU A 28 3.09 13.71 0.79
C LEU A 28 2.78 15.08 1.43
N GLN A 29 1.66 15.72 1.07
CA GLN A 29 1.19 16.97 1.66
C GLN A 29 0.42 16.78 2.98
N ARG A 30 0.15 15.54 3.41
CA ARG A 30 -0.71 15.19 4.54
C ARG A 30 0.00 14.32 5.58
N GLN A 31 1.13 14.81 6.10
CA GLN A 31 1.95 14.08 7.08
C GLN A 31 1.28 14.00 8.47
N ASP A 32 0.44 14.96 8.82
CA ASP A 32 -0.21 15.07 10.14
C ASP A 32 -1.62 14.46 10.18
N THR A 33 -1.96 13.58 9.25
CA THR A 33 -3.30 13.01 9.22
C THR A 33 -3.55 12.10 10.44
N GLU A 34 -4.68 12.31 11.10
CA GLU A 34 -5.15 11.48 12.23
C GLU A 34 -5.85 10.19 11.77
N LEU A 35 -6.11 10.06 10.45
CA LEU A 35 -6.64 8.82 9.90
C LEU A 35 -5.64 7.69 10.11
N ALA A 36 -6.16 6.56 10.60
CA ALA A 36 -5.40 5.31 10.65
C ALA A 36 -6.07 4.30 9.74
N PHE A 37 -5.30 3.75 8.81
CA PHE A 37 -5.74 2.70 7.89
C PHE A 37 -5.12 1.38 8.34
N VAL A 38 -5.94 0.36 8.56
CA VAL A 38 -5.51 -1.01 8.83
C VAL A 38 -5.72 -1.81 7.54
N PRO A 39 -4.66 -2.07 6.74
CA PRO A 39 -4.79 -2.53 5.36
C PRO A 39 -4.90 -4.06 5.20
N THR A 40 -5.64 -4.72 6.08
CA THR A 40 -5.91 -6.16 6.06
C THR A 40 -6.97 -6.53 5.00
N LEU A 41 -6.90 -5.93 3.80
CA LEU A 41 -7.95 -5.97 2.78
C LEU A 41 -8.19 -7.36 2.18
N ASN A 42 -7.22 -8.25 2.30
CA ASN A 42 -7.28 -9.63 1.81
C ASN A 42 -7.03 -10.65 2.94
N GLY A 43 -7.33 -10.25 4.18
CA GLY A 43 -6.91 -11.01 5.36
C GLY A 43 -5.41 -10.91 5.62
N GLU A 44 -5.00 -11.55 6.70
CA GLU A 44 -3.60 -11.69 7.10
C GLU A 44 -3.15 -13.14 7.03
N ARG A 45 -1.83 -13.36 6.96
CA ARG A 45 -1.28 -14.73 7.01
C ARG A 45 -1.68 -15.46 8.29
N ALA A 46 -1.74 -14.75 9.40
CA ALA A 46 -2.13 -15.29 10.70
C ALA A 46 -3.65 -15.38 10.88
N ASP A 47 -4.42 -14.52 10.20
CA ASP A 47 -5.88 -14.50 10.24
C ASP A 47 -6.47 -14.16 8.86
N PRO A 48 -6.81 -15.17 8.04
CA PRO A 48 -7.36 -14.96 6.70
C PRO A 48 -8.72 -14.25 6.67
N ASN A 49 -9.44 -14.19 7.80
CA ASN A 49 -10.73 -13.52 7.88
C ASN A 49 -10.63 -12.08 8.36
N ALA A 50 -9.41 -11.58 8.66
CA ALA A 50 -9.20 -10.20 9.03
C ALA A 50 -9.70 -9.26 7.92
N THR A 51 -10.38 -8.19 8.32
CA THR A 51 -10.91 -7.19 7.39
C THR A 51 -10.26 -5.85 7.62
N GLY A 52 -10.00 -5.12 6.53
CA GLY A 52 -9.44 -3.77 6.62
C GLY A 52 -10.38 -2.79 7.31
N SER A 53 -9.80 -1.76 7.92
CA SER A 53 -10.59 -0.70 8.58
C SER A 53 -9.95 0.68 8.44
N ILE A 54 -10.78 1.70 8.51
CA ILE A 54 -10.35 3.11 8.60
C ILE A 54 -10.87 3.64 9.94
N LEU A 55 -9.96 4.13 10.75
CA LEU A 55 -10.20 4.65 12.09
C LEU A 55 -10.07 6.18 12.08
N ASN A 56 -10.75 6.84 13.03
CA ASN A 56 -10.73 8.30 13.23
C ASN A 56 -11.25 9.12 12.02
N LEU A 57 -12.14 8.53 11.22
CA LEU A 57 -12.79 9.22 10.11
C LEU A 57 -13.71 10.33 10.62
N ARG A 58 -13.48 11.54 10.12
CA ARG A 58 -14.26 12.75 10.38
C ARG A 58 -14.60 13.42 9.05
N MET A 59 -15.62 14.28 9.04
CA MET A 59 -16.04 14.97 7.80
C MET A 59 -14.96 15.88 7.18
N ASN A 60 -13.92 16.24 7.93
CA ASN A 60 -12.88 17.18 7.51
C ASN A 60 -11.51 16.54 7.22
N ASN A 61 -11.32 15.23 7.43
CA ASN A 61 -10.01 14.56 7.31
C ASN A 61 -10.04 13.34 6.38
N TRP A 62 -10.88 13.36 5.33
CA TRP A 62 -11.04 12.24 4.38
C TRP A 62 -10.65 12.62 2.95
N SER A 63 -9.80 13.64 2.78
CA SER A 63 -9.33 14.01 1.45
C SER A 63 -8.51 12.87 0.84
N MET A 64 -8.34 12.87 -0.49
CA MET A 64 -7.55 11.84 -1.15
C MET A 64 -6.09 11.81 -0.68
N GLY A 65 -5.56 12.96 -0.25
CA GLY A 65 -4.25 13.03 0.41
C GLY A 65 -4.25 12.35 1.78
N ASP A 66 -5.29 12.56 2.60
CA ASP A 66 -5.41 11.91 3.91
C ASP A 66 -5.50 10.39 3.77
N ILE A 67 -6.33 9.92 2.83
CA ILE A 67 -6.47 8.48 2.55
C ILE A 67 -5.16 7.90 2.01
N SER A 68 -4.48 8.58 1.08
CA SER A 68 -3.20 8.12 0.54
C SER A 68 -2.13 8.03 1.62
N ALA A 69 -2.01 9.07 2.46
CA ALA A 69 -1.02 9.10 3.54
C ALA A 69 -1.31 8.02 4.61
N ALA A 70 -2.57 7.92 5.06
CA ALA A 70 -2.97 6.94 6.06
C ALA A 70 -2.81 5.50 5.56
N LEU A 71 -3.13 5.23 4.28
CA LEU A 71 -2.94 3.92 3.67
C LEU A 71 -1.46 3.56 3.56
N SER A 72 -0.62 4.46 3.05
CA SER A 72 0.83 4.21 2.96
C SER A 72 1.45 3.97 4.34
N ARG A 73 1.08 4.77 5.36
CA ARG A 73 1.51 4.55 6.75
C ARG A 73 1.05 3.18 7.27
N GLY A 74 -0.24 2.87 7.12
CA GLY A 74 -0.81 1.61 7.57
C GLY A 74 -0.17 0.38 6.91
N LEU A 75 0.20 0.47 5.62
CA LEU A 75 0.93 -0.60 4.93
C LEU A 75 2.31 -0.79 5.52
N VAL A 76 3.04 0.30 5.79
CA VAL A 76 4.36 0.21 6.43
C VAL A 76 4.22 -0.38 7.83
N ASP A 77 3.32 0.14 8.67
CA ASP A 77 3.10 -0.35 10.03
C ASP A 77 2.77 -1.85 10.03
N ASN A 78 1.87 -2.29 9.15
CA ASN A 78 1.51 -3.70 9.01
C ASN A 78 2.71 -4.58 8.59
N LEU A 79 3.59 -4.09 7.72
CA LEU A 79 4.82 -4.81 7.36
C LEU A 79 5.81 -4.88 8.52
N PHE A 80 5.92 -3.82 9.33
CA PHE A 80 6.78 -3.80 10.51
C PHE A 80 6.26 -4.72 11.63
N ASP A 81 4.94 -4.86 11.78
CA ASP A 81 4.32 -5.80 12.73
C ASP A 81 4.67 -7.27 12.43
N MET A 82 5.03 -7.59 11.19
CA MET A 82 5.49 -8.94 10.81
C MET A 82 6.94 -9.21 11.21
N ILE A 83 7.69 -8.20 11.68
CA ILE A 83 9.07 -8.37 12.14
C ILE A 83 9.05 -8.88 13.58
N PRO A 84 9.67 -10.06 13.86
CA PRO A 84 9.78 -10.59 15.22
C PRO A 84 10.39 -9.57 16.18
N ALA A 85 9.86 -9.46 17.39
CA ALA A 85 10.25 -8.45 18.38
C ALA A 85 11.76 -8.49 18.70
N GLU A 86 12.38 -9.67 18.61
CA GLU A 86 13.81 -9.85 18.83
C GLU A 86 14.68 -9.20 17.75
N LEU A 87 14.13 -9.05 16.54
CA LEU A 87 14.84 -8.51 15.37
C LEU A 87 14.55 -7.02 15.14
N GLN A 88 13.50 -6.46 15.75
CA GLN A 88 13.15 -5.04 15.63
C GLN A 88 14.32 -4.07 15.95
N PRO A 89 15.18 -4.31 16.97
CA PRO A 89 16.32 -3.42 17.26
C PRO A 89 17.38 -3.39 16.15
N LEU A 90 17.41 -4.39 15.25
CA LEU A 90 18.38 -4.51 14.17
C LEU A 90 17.90 -3.84 12.87
N VAL A 91 16.60 -3.52 12.78
CA VAL A 91 15.97 -2.92 11.58
C VAL A 91 16.56 -1.55 11.20
N PRO A 92 16.92 -0.64 12.12
CA PRO A 92 17.52 0.65 11.75
C PRO A 92 18.91 0.53 11.12
N VAL A 93 19.55 -0.64 11.23
CA VAL A 93 21.00 -0.81 10.98
C VAL A 93 21.29 -1.41 9.61
N GLN A 94 20.27 -1.88 8.88
CA GLN A 94 20.47 -2.53 7.57
C GLN A 94 19.63 -1.89 6.45
N PRO A 95 20.21 -1.68 5.25
CA PRO A 95 19.43 -1.30 4.08
C PRO A 95 18.46 -2.43 3.73
N TYR A 96 17.17 -2.21 3.96
CA TYR A 96 16.15 -3.20 3.65
C TYR A 96 15.87 -3.18 2.15
N VAL A 97 16.24 -4.24 1.44
CA VAL A 97 15.76 -4.47 0.07
C VAL A 97 14.37 -5.06 0.19
N ALA A 98 13.33 -4.25 -0.01
CA ALA A 98 11.96 -4.72 -0.13
C ALA A 98 11.78 -5.49 -1.45
N ALA A 99 12.37 -6.68 -1.54
CA ALA A 99 12.13 -7.60 -2.64
C ALA A 99 10.78 -8.30 -2.40
N PHE A 100 9.68 -7.58 -2.64
CA PHE A 100 8.37 -8.18 -2.87
C PHE A 100 8.40 -8.90 -4.22
N ALA A 101 9.13 -10.01 -4.28
CA ALA A 101 9.09 -10.87 -5.44
C ALA A 101 7.72 -11.51 -5.53
N LEU A 102 7.02 -11.19 -6.62
CA LEU A 102 6.09 -11.99 -7.42
C LEU A 102 6.41 -13.51 -7.46
N ALA A 103 6.47 -14.18 -6.32
CA ALA A 103 6.91 -15.57 -6.19
C ALA A 103 5.76 -16.58 -6.17
N GLN A 104 4.61 -16.29 -6.81
CA GLN A 104 3.55 -17.29 -7.05
C GLN A 104 2.83 -17.13 -8.39
N ARG A 105 3.57 -16.89 -9.48
CA ARG A 105 3.09 -17.23 -10.83
C ARG A 105 4.14 -18.07 -11.54
N HIS A 106 4.21 -19.35 -11.20
CA HIS A 106 4.61 -20.46 -12.09
C HIS A 106 4.68 -21.74 -11.26
N GLN A 107 3.53 -22.39 -11.06
CA GLN A 107 3.40 -23.84 -10.85
C GLN A 107 1.91 -24.21 -10.83
N CYS A 108 1.35 -24.36 -12.03
CA CYS A 108 0.30 -25.32 -12.43
C CYS A 108 0.37 -25.40 -13.95
#